data_AF-A0A2D8BVN5-F1
#
_entry.id   AF-A0A2D8BVN5-F1
#
_cell.length_a   1.000
_cell.length_b   1.000
_cell.length_c   1.000
_cell.angle_alpha   90.00
_cell.angle_beta   90.00
_cell.angle_gamma   90.00
#
_symmetry.space_group_name_H-M   'P 1'
#
loop_
_entity.id
_entity.type
_entity.pdbx_description
1 polymer ?
#
loop_
_entity_poly.entity_id
_entity_poly.type
_entity_poly.pdbx_seq_one_letter_code
_entity_poly.pdbx_strand_id
1 'polypeptide(L)'
;MFRAFWILVATFVIAGAVIGWVEMTRVPEIVDAGYIPPTEEEKEADTSTGPIFLEDERLMRAARCTVYDMTIAEGLENQWIADYNALGDGSLPVTEIESRAGNGDVTAMELLAFHLANRGGEDAMDAAGRWMVQAAEEGSVIASQEVGFARIQGTLGFDVDIDEGARWLSVAAQGGDPIATHNLADLYAAGTIDPPDGVAAGDAALEAYLDAAADCYADSLEEISDRLKRGHSLPRNLEIAGWIDRNVWIYRN
;
A
#
# COMPACT_ATOMS: atom_id res chain seq x y z
N MET A 1 -25.44 -5.80 -8.27
CA MET A 1 -24.71 -6.96 -8.83
C MET A 1 -23.30 -7.04 -8.21
N PHE A 2 -23.16 -6.81 -6.89
CA PHE A 2 -21.90 -6.69 -6.15
C PHE A 2 -21.96 -7.53 -4.86
N ARG A 3 -21.80 -8.86 -4.98
CA ARG A 3 -21.80 -9.76 -3.80
C ARG A 3 -20.84 -10.96 -3.92
N ALA A 4 -19.87 -10.94 -4.83
CA ALA A 4 -19.04 -12.13 -5.12
C ALA A 4 -17.52 -11.94 -4.90
N PHE A 5 -17.05 -10.87 -4.25
CA PHE A 5 -15.61 -10.62 -4.10
C PHE A 5 -15.00 -11.18 -2.79
N TRP A 6 -15.81 -11.46 -1.78
CA TRP A 6 -15.31 -11.79 -0.43
C TRP A 6 -15.08 -13.28 -0.12
N ILE A 7 -15.40 -14.21 -1.05
CA ILE A 7 -15.26 -15.66 -0.79
C ILE A 7 -13.94 -16.23 -1.36
N LEU A 8 -13.19 -15.50 -2.18
CA LEU A 8 -12.00 -16.04 -2.84
C LEU A 8 -10.66 -15.77 -2.12
N VAL A 9 -10.58 -14.77 -1.23
CA VAL A 9 -9.34 -14.44 -0.51
C VAL A 9 -8.95 -15.54 0.50
N ALA A 10 -9.92 -16.27 1.05
CA ALA A 10 -9.66 -17.33 2.02
C ALA A 10 -9.21 -18.69 1.42
N THR A 11 -9.12 -18.83 0.09
CA THR A 11 -8.81 -20.14 -0.54
C THR A 11 -7.44 -20.21 -1.21
N PHE A 12 -6.69 -19.10 -1.31
CA PHE A 12 -5.34 -19.12 -1.91
C PHE A 12 -4.19 -19.22 -0.90
N VAL A 13 -4.47 -19.20 0.41
CA VAL A 13 -3.45 -19.23 1.47
C VAL A 13 -2.94 -20.65 1.81
N ILE A 14 -3.43 -21.74 1.19
CA ILE A 14 -3.04 -23.13 1.58
C ILE A 14 -2.54 -24.01 0.41
N ALA A 15 -2.30 -23.49 -0.80
CA ALA A 15 -1.95 -24.34 -1.97
C ALA A 15 -0.59 -24.05 -2.63
N GLY A 16 0.40 -23.52 -1.89
CA GLY A 16 1.69 -23.11 -2.43
C GLY A 16 2.94 -23.84 -1.91
N ALA A 17 2.81 -24.89 -1.09
CA ALA A 17 3.95 -25.71 -0.69
C ALA A 17 3.89 -27.08 -1.40
N VAL A 18 5.06 -27.52 -1.90
CA VAL A 18 5.34 -28.80 -2.59
C VAL A 18 5.19 -28.76 -4.12
N ILE A 19 6.05 -27.98 -4.80
CA ILE A 19 6.74 -28.49 -6.01
C ILE A 19 8.20 -28.02 -6.00
N GLY A 20 9.11 -28.98 -5.80
CA GLY A 20 10.41 -28.98 -6.47
C GLY A 20 11.49 -28.05 -5.94
N TRP A 21 12.28 -28.54 -5.00
CA TRP A 21 13.71 -28.23 -4.96
C TRP A 21 14.33 -28.57 -6.32
N VAL A 22 14.54 -27.57 -7.17
CA VAL A 22 15.44 -27.67 -8.33
C VAL A 22 16.56 -26.68 -8.10
N GLU A 23 17.73 -27.27 -7.90
CA GLU A 23 19.07 -26.70 -7.97
C GLU A 23 19.18 -25.71 -9.15
N MET A 24 19.05 -24.41 -8.89
CA MET A 24 19.38 -23.34 -9.84
C MET A 24 20.66 -22.62 -9.40
N THR A 25 21.75 -23.37 -9.32
CA THR A 25 23.10 -22.80 -9.44
C THR A 25 23.36 -22.48 -10.92
N ARG A 26 22.83 -21.33 -11.37
CA ARG A 26 23.29 -20.50 -12.51
C ARG A 26 22.30 -19.34 -12.68
N VAL A 27 22.63 -18.21 -12.08
CA VAL A 27 22.07 -16.91 -12.45
C VAL A 27 22.51 -16.64 -13.89
N PRO A 28 21.61 -16.50 -14.88
CA PRO A 28 22.01 -15.87 -16.12
C PRO A 28 22.24 -14.39 -15.80
N GLU A 29 23.44 -13.88 -16.06
CA GLU A 29 23.67 -12.44 -16.16
C GLU A 29 22.68 -11.85 -17.18
N ILE A 30 21.60 -11.27 -16.71
CA ILE A 30 20.82 -10.32 -17.50
C ILE A 30 21.56 -9.00 -17.35
N VAL A 31 22.54 -8.84 -18.22
CA VAL A 31 23.25 -7.60 -18.47
C VAL A 31 22.24 -6.60 -19.05
N ASP A 32 21.99 -5.52 -18.31
CA ASP A 32 21.75 -4.18 -18.84
C ASP A 32 20.65 -4.06 -19.92
N ALA A 33 19.40 -4.41 -19.58
CA ALA A 33 18.24 -4.08 -20.40
C ALA A 33 17.88 -2.58 -20.28
N GLY A 34 18.83 -1.73 -20.69
CA GLY A 34 18.61 -0.55 -21.53
C GLY A 34 17.68 0.53 -21.02
N TYR A 35 18.19 1.43 -20.19
CA TYR A 35 17.79 2.83 -20.27
C TYR A 35 18.20 3.35 -21.67
N ILE A 36 17.21 3.58 -22.54
CA ILE A 36 17.42 4.28 -23.82
C ILE A 36 17.04 5.74 -23.57
N PRO A 37 17.99 6.68 -23.50
CA PRO A 37 17.65 8.09 -23.40
C PRO A 37 16.90 8.53 -24.67
N PRO A 38 15.90 9.42 -24.54
CA PRO A 38 15.13 9.89 -25.69
C PRO A 38 16.03 10.56 -26.72
N THR A 39 15.71 10.35 -28.00
CA THR A 39 16.44 10.93 -29.13
C THR A 39 16.21 12.45 -29.21
N GLU A 40 17.12 13.19 -29.86
CA GLU A 40 16.96 14.64 -30.03
C GLU A 40 15.69 15.01 -30.80
N GLU A 41 15.21 14.13 -31.70
CA GLU A 41 13.96 14.31 -32.45
C GLU A 41 12.72 14.12 -31.56
N GLU A 42 12.77 13.22 -30.56
CA GLU A 42 11.72 13.03 -29.55
C GLU A 42 11.70 14.17 -28.51
N LYS A 43 12.86 14.77 -28.21
CA LYS A 43 12.95 15.98 -27.38
C LYS A 43 12.39 17.23 -28.08
N GLU A 44 12.49 17.30 -29.41
CA GLU A 44 11.98 18.42 -30.22
C GLU A 44 10.50 18.26 -30.63
N ALA A 45 9.97 17.04 -30.69
CA ALA A 45 8.61 16.75 -31.15
C ALA A 45 7.50 17.14 -30.15
N ASP A 46 7.78 17.29 -28.86
CA ASP A 46 6.80 17.72 -27.86
C ASP A 46 7.08 19.12 -27.32
N THR A 47 6.81 20.12 -28.15
CA THR A 47 6.76 21.53 -27.72
C THR A 47 5.34 21.97 -27.32
N SER A 48 4.40 21.00 -27.17
CA SER A 48 3.02 21.28 -26.76
C SER A 48 2.81 21.16 -25.24
N THR A 49 3.71 20.45 -24.56
CA THR A 49 3.76 20.37 -23.10
C THR A 49 4.94 21.21 -22.62
N GLY A 50 4.65 22.33 -21.94
CA GLY A 50 5.70 23.21 -21.42
C GLY A 50 6.63 22.48 -20.45
N PRO A 51 7.88 22.95 -20.27
CA PRO A 51 8.94 22.28 -19.50
C PRO A 51 8.77 22.38 -17.97
N ILE A 52 7.56 22.42 -17.43
CA ILE A 52 7.35 22.87 -16.04
C ILE A 52 7.33 21.74 -14.99
N PHE A 53 7.25 20.45 -15.34
CA PHE A 53 7.13 19.37 -14.32
C PHE A 53 7.92 18.06 -14.51
N LEU A 54 8.79 17.94 -15.53
CA LEU A 54 9.74 16.80 -15.61
C LEU A 54 10.86 16.85 -14.54
N GLU A 55 10.85 17.85 -13.66
CA GLU A 55 11.77 17.97 -12.52
C GLU A 55 11.20 17.40 -11.20
N ASP A 56 9.94 16.93 -11.15
CA ASP A 56 9.46 16.30 -9.93
C ASP A 56 10.16 14.94 -9.74
N GLU A 57 11.13 14.91 -8.84
CA GLU A 57 11.93 13.72 -8.52
C GLU A 57 11.05 12.54 -8.11
N ARG A 58 9.85 12.78 -7.55
CA ARG A 58 8.89 11.74 -7.16
C ARG A 58 8.27 11.08 -8.38
N LEU A 59 7.86 11.86 -9.38
CA LEU A 59 7.36 11.32 -10.64
C LEU A 59 8.46 10.50 -11.34
N MET A 60 9.70 10.99 -11.32
CA MET A 60 10.84 10.27 -11.86
C MET A 60 11.18 9.00 -11.06
N ARG A 61 10.97 9.01 -9.74
CA ARG A 61 11.17 7.84 -8.87
C ARG A 61 10.06 6.80 -9.11
N ALA A 62 8.81 7.23 -9.16
CA ALA A 62 7.65 6.42 -9.52
C ALA A 62 7.82 5.76 -10.91
N ALA A 63 8.26 6.53 -11.91
CA ALA A 63 8.57 6.04 -13.26
C ALA A 63 9.80 5.13 -13.34
N ARG A 64 10.51 4.91 -12.23
CA ARG A 64 11.64 3.98 -12.11
C ARG A 64 11.35 2.79 -11.21
N CYS A 65 10.16 2.68 -10.62
CA CYS A 65 9.75 1.54 -9.79
C CYS A 65 9.73 0.23 -10.58
N THR A 66 10.75 -0.59 -10.36
CA THR A 66 10.82 -1.91 -11.00
C THR A 66 9.86 -2.89 -10.31
N VAL A 67 9.59 -4.03 -10.96
CA VAL A 67 8.87 -5.16 -10.34
C VAL A 67 9.46 -5.53 -8.98
N TYR A 68 10.79 -5.47 -8.85
CA TYR A 68 11.49 -5.77 -7.61
C TYR A 68 11.19 -4.75 -6.50
N ASP A 69 11.19 -3.45 -6.84
CA ASP A 69 10.91 -2.38 -5.87
C ASP A 69 9.45 -2.43 -5.37
N MET A 70 8.50 -2.71 -6.26
CA MET A 70 7.08 -2.89 -5.88
C MET A 70 6.91 -4.11 -4.96
N THR A 71 7.63 -5.20 -5.22
CA THR A 71 7.61 -6.39 -4.36
C THR A 71 8.20 -6.10 -2.96
N ILE A 72 9.16 -5.19 -2.85
CA ILE A 72 9.74 -4.76 -1.55
C ILE A 72 8.83 -3.77 -0.83
N ALA A 73 8.24 -2.83 -1.55
CA ALA A 73 7.34 -1.82 -0.98
C ALA A 73 6.08 -2.46 -0.38
N GLU A 74 5.44 -3.37 -1.13
CA GLU A 74 4.36 -4.22 -0.59
C GLU A 74 4.93 -5.31 0.33
N GLY A 75 6.24 -5.55 0.27
CA GLY A 75 6.98 -6.42 1.16
C GLY A 75 7.16 -5.92 2.60
N LEU A 76 6.71 -4.71 2.97
CA LEU A 76 6.52 -4.35 4.38
C LEU A 76 5.41 -5.19 5.02
N GLU A 77 4.40 -5.57 4.23
CA GLU A 77 3.44 -6.63 4.56
C GLU A 77 4.17 -7.98 4.69
N ASN A 78 5.22 -8.23 3.89
CA ASN A 78 6.06 -9.43 4.02
C ASN A 78 7.02 -9.42 5.23
N GLN A 79 7.46 -8.27 5.72
CA GLN A 79 8.24 -8.18 6.98
C GLN A 79 7.31 -8.40 8.17
N TRP A 80 6.10 -7.84 8.14
CA TRP A 80 5.05 -8.21 9.09
C TRP A 80 4.71 -9.70 9.00
N ILE A 81 4.57 -10.27 7.80
CA ILE A 81 4.38 -11.72 7.60
C ILE A 81 5.60 -12.52 8.08
N ALA A 82 6.82 -12.01 7.94
CA ALA A 82 8.04 -12.67 8.40
C ALA A 82 8.16 -12.62 9.94
N ASP A 83 7.82 -11.50 10.57
CA ASP A 83 7.75 -11.34 12.02
C ASP A 83 6.55 -12.12 12.60
N TYR A 84 5.42 -12.13 11.90
CA TYR A 84 4.26 -13.01 12.11
C TYR A 84 4.68 -14.47 12.04
N ASN A 85 5.48 -14.87 11.03
CA ASN A 85 5.99 -16.24 10.87
C ASN A 85 7.08 -16.59 11.89
N ALA A 86 7.88 -15.61 12.33
CA ALA A 86 8.92 -15.79 13.35
C ALA A 86 8.32 -15.88 14.77
N LEU A 87 7.23 -15.16 15.02
CA LEU A 87 6.39 -15.26 16.21
C LEU A 87 5.30 -16.35 16.07
N GLY A 88 5.16 -16.93 14.88
CA GLY A 88 4.02 -17.76 14.52
C GLY A 88 4.22 -18.43 13.16
N ASP A 89 5.00 -19.51 13.12
CA ASP A 89 4.87 -20.58 12.12
C ASP A 89 3.50 -21.32 12.26
N GLY A 90 2.51 -20.70 12.90
CA GLY A 90 1.29 -21.32 13.40
C GLY A 90 1.48 -22.19 14.65
N SER A 91 2.68 -22.30 15.23
CA SER A 91 2.94 -23.19 16.39
C SER A 91 2.73 -22.54 17.76
N LEU A 92 2.78 -21.21 17.89
CA LEU A 92 2.50 -20.60 19.18
C LEU A 92 1.03 -20.79 19.55
N PRO A 93 0.74 -21.39 20.72
CA PRO A 93 -0.63 -21.48 21.21
C PRO A 93 -1.20 -20.07 21.39
N VAL A 94 -2.49 -19.87 21.07
CA VAL A 94 -3.19 -18.58 21.25
C VAL A 94 -3.01 -18.04 22.67
N THR A 95 -2.93 -18.90 23.68
CA THR A 95 -2.69 -18.52 25.08
C THR A 95 -1.35 -17.81 25.30
N GLU A 96 -0.32 -18.16 24.52
CA GLU A 96 0.98 -17.48 24.57
C GLU A 96 0.90 -16.10 23.90
N ILE A 97 0.17 -16.00 22.78
CA ILE A 97 -0.08 -14.72 22.10
C ILE A 97 -0.85 -13.78 23.03
N GLU A 98 -1.90 -14.28 23.69
CA GLU A 98 -2.68 -13.54 24.71
C GLU A 98 -1.80 -13.04 25.86
N SER A 99 -0.92 -13.91 26.38
CA SER A 99 0.02 -13.56 27.45
C SER A 99 0.96 -12.43 27.02
N ARG A 100 1.55 -12.53 25.83
CA ARG A 100 2.49 -11.53 25.31
C ARG A 100 1.81 -10.19 25.00
N ALA A 101 0.64 -10.23 24.36
CA ALA A 101 -0.17 -9.04 24.11
C ALA A 101 -0.52 -8.33 25.43
N GLY A 102 -0.92 -9.09 26.45
CA GLY A 102 -1.19 -8.57 27.80
C GLY A 102 0.03 -7.98 28.52
N ASN A 103 1.24 -8.31 28.07
CA ASN A 103 2.50 -7.80 28.61
C ASN A 103 3.10 -6.65 27.79
N GLY A 104 2.38 -6.11 26.81
CA GLY A 104 2.85 -4.94 26.03
C GLY A 104 3.58 -5.28 24.74
N ASP A 105 3.59 -6.54 24.31
CA ASP A 105 4.21 -6.93 23.04
C ASP A 105 3.32 -6.52 21.86
N VAL A 106 3.74 -5.45 21.16
CA VAL A 106 2.98 -4.83 20.05
C VAL A 106 2.68 -5.83 18.94
N THR A 107 3.65 -6.64 18.52
CA THR A 107 3.43 -7.62 17.47
C THR A 107 2.47 -8.72 17.94
N ALA A 108 2.52 -9.12 19.22
CA ALA A 108 1.53 -10.05 19.76
C ALA A 108 0.12 -9.45 19.82
N MET A 109 -0.02 -8.13 20.06
CA MET A 109 -1.33 -7.45 20.00
C MET A 109 -1.91 -7.48 18.59
N GLU A 110 -1.11 -7.17 17.58
CA GLU A 110 -1.52 -7.27 16.17
C GLU A 110 -1.96 -8.70 15.83
N LEU A 111 -1.13 -9.70 16.16
CA LEU A 111 -1.43 -11.11 15.93
C LEU A 111 -2.73 -11.55 16.60
N LEU A 112 -2.95 -11.13 17.84
CA LEU A 112 -4.17 -11.43 18.57
C LEU A 112 -5.38 -10.77 17.92
N ALA A 113 -5.25 -9.52 17.47
CA ALA A 113 -6.30 -8.82 16.76
C ALA A 113 -6.69 -9.57 15.47
N PHE A 114 -5.72 -9.97 14.64
CA PHE A 114 -6.00 -10.76 13.44
C PHE A 114 -6.60 -12.13 13.75
N HIS A 115 -6.13 -12.81 14.80
CA HIS A 115 -6.71 -14.09 15.22
C HIS A 115 -8.20 -13.95 15.61
N LEU A 116 -8.52 -12.90 16.38
CA LEU A 116 -9.89 -12.59 16.81
C LEU A 116 -10.77 -12.15 15.64
N ALA A 117 -10.24 -11.35 14.71
CA ALA A 117 -10.95 -10.97 13.50
C ALA A 117 -11.28 -12.20 12.63
N ASN A 118 -10.33 -13.12 12.45
CA ASN A 118 -10.56 -14.36 11.69
C ASN A 118 -11.59 -15.28 12.36
N ARG A 119 -11.69 -15.26 13.70
CA ARG A 119 -12.72 -15.98 14.43
C ARG A 119 -14.12 -15.45 14.13
N GLY A 120 -14.25 -14.14 13.96
CA GLY A 120 -15.52 -13.48 13.68
C GLY A 120 -16.51 -13.47 14.86
N GLY A 121 -17.65 -12.82 14.65
CA GLY A 121 -18.62 -12.51 15.70
C GLY A 121 -18.36 -11.14 16.33
N GLU A 122 -19.43 -10.51 16.82
CA GLU A 122 -19.42 -9.13 17.33
C GLU A 122 -18.39 -8.95 18.46
N ASP A 123 -18.47 -9.75 19.53
CA ASP A 123 -17.53 -9.68 20.66
C ASP A 123 -16.05 -9.85 20.24
N ALA A 124 -15.79 -10.71 19.25
CA ALA A 124 -14.43 -10.98 18.77
C ALA A 124 -13.92 -9.84 17.88
N MET A 125 -14.78 -9.27 17.04
CA MET A 125 -14.48 -8.08 16.24
C MET A 125 -14.16 -6.89 17.14
N ASP A 126 -14.98 -6.63 18.15
CA ASP A 126 -14.75 -5.55 19.11
C ASP A 126 -13.44 -5.75 19.89
N ALA A 127 -13.12 -7.00 20.25
CA ALA A 127 -11.86 -7.32 20.90
C ALA A 127 -10.66 -7.12 19.97
N ALA A 128 -10.80 -7.50 18.70
CA ALA A 128 -9.77 -7.27 17.69
C ALA A 128 -9.50 -5.77 17.49
N GLY A 129 -10.55 -4.96 17.41
CA GLY A 129 -10.44 -3.51 17.27
C GLY A 129 -9.71 -2.87 18.45
N ARG A 130 -10.00 -3.30 19.68
CA ARG A 130 -9.30 -2.82 20.87
C ARG A 130 -7.80 -3.16 20.86
N TRP A 131 -7.44 -4.38 20.48
CA TRP A 131 -6.03 -4.77 20.40
C TRP A 131 -5.29 -4.03 19.29
N MET A 132 -5.95 -3.78 18.15
CA MET A 132 -5.35 -3.01 17.06
C MET A 132 -5.12 -1.55 17.46
N VAL A 133 -6.08 -0.93 18.16
CA VAL A 133 -5.90 0.43 18.71
C VAL A 133 -4.75 0.47 19.69
N GLN A 134 -4.64 -0.51 20.60
CA GLN A 134 -3.53 -0.54 21.55
C GLN A 134 -2.18 -0.70 20.86
N ALA A 135 -2.07 -1.54 19.82
CA ALA A 135 -0.86 -1.67 19.03
C ALA A 135 -0.50 -0.35 18.32
N ALA A 136 -1.50 0.36 17.77
CA ALA A 136 -1.32 1.65 17.14
C ALA A 136 -0.85 2.73 18.12
N GLU A 137 -1.41 2.76 19.34
CA GLU A 137 -1.00 3.67 20.41
C GLU A 137 0.44 3.42 20.89
N GLU A 138 0.91 2.18 20.83
CA GLU A 138 2.31 1.80 21.11
C GLU A 138 3.25 2.06 19.90
N GLY A 139 2.75 2.68 18.84
CA GLY A 139 3.55 3.17 17.71
C GLY A 139 3.64 2.22 16.52
N SER A 140 2.80 1.18 16.45
CA SER A 140 2.72 0.37 15.23
C SER A 140 2.11 1.16 14.07
N VAL A 141 2.91 1.31 13.01
CA VAL A 141 2.49 1.93 11.75
C VAL A 141 1.40 1.09 11.07
N ILE A 142 1.59 -0.23 11.05
CA ILE A 142 0.64 -1.19 10.46
C ILE A 142 -0.70 -1.12 11.21
N ALA A 143 -0.66 -1.18 12.54
CA ALA A 143 -1.89 -1.10 13.32
C ALA A 143 -2.58 0.27 13.16
N SER A 144 -1.82 1.35 13.02
CA SER A 144 -2.38 2.68 12.71
C SER A 144 -3.10 2.69 11.36
N GLN A 145 -2.52 2.07 10.33
CA GLN A 145 -3.17 1.94 9.02
C GLN A 145 -4.44 1.08 9.10
N GLU A 146 -4.39 -0.06 9.78
CA GLU A 146 -5.53 -0.95 9.97
C GLU A 146 -6.67 -0.29 10.75
N VAL A 147 -6.38 0.41 11.84
CA VAL A 147 -7.39 1.18 12.59
C VAL A 147 -7.98 2.27 11.71
N GLY A 148 -7.14 3.00 10.98
CA GLY A 148 -7.58 4.07 10.08
C GLY A 148 -8.57 3.57 9.04
N PHE A 149 -8.22 2.49 8.35
CA PHE A 149 -9.05 1.87 7.35
C PHE A 149 -10.34 1.26 7.94
N ALA A 150 -10.24 0.57 9.08
CA ALA A 150 -11.38 -0.04 9.74
C ALA A 150 -12.41 1.00 10.20
N ARG A 151 -11.97 2.18 10.66
CA ARG A 151 -12.83 3.31 11.01
C ARG A 151 -13.52 3.92 9.80
N ILE A 152 -12.85 4.00 8.65
CA ILE A 152 -13.48 4.49 7.41
C ILE A 152 -14.56 3.52 6.92
N GLN A 153 -14.35 2.22 7.06
CA GLN A 153 -15.27 1.20 6.54
C GLN A 153 -16.33 0.75 7.54
N GLY A 154 -16.14 1.00 8.83
CA GLY A 154 -16.98 0.43 9.88
C GLY A 154 -16.76 -1.08 10.02
N THR A 155 -15.50 -1.51 10.09
CA THR A 155 -15.11 -2.92 10.31
C THR A 155 -14.39 -3.07 11.64
N LEU A 156 -14.01 -4.30 12.01
CA LEU A 156 -13.26 -4.59 13.24
C LEU A 156 -13.96 -4.09 14.53
N GLY A 157 -15.30 -4.09 14.54
CA GLY A 157 -16.12 -3.63 15.66
C GLY A 157 -16.25 -2.11 15.77
N PHE A 158 -15.75 -1.35 14.77
CA PHE A 158 -15.91 0.09 14.73
C PHE A 158 -17.15 0.51 13.95
N ASP A 159 -17.77 1.60 14.40
CA ASP A 159 -18.66 2.39 13.57
C ASP A 159 -17.87 3.21 12.56
N VAL A 160 -18.52 3.60 11.46
CA VAL A 160 -17.93 4.47 10.44
C VAL A 160 -17.63 5.84 11.04
N ASP A 161 -16.36 6.22 11.05
CA ASP A 161 -15.85 7.53 11.42
C ASP A 161 -14.66 7.88 10.50
N ILE A 162 -14.95 8.64 9.45
CA ILE A 162 -13.97 8.99 8.42
C ILE A 162 -12.89 9.93 8.97
N ASP A 163 -13.26 10.88 9.83
CA ASP A 163 -12.32 11.84 10.41
C ASP A 163 -11.35 11.15 11.36
N GLU A 164 -11.86 10.23 12.20
CA GLU A 164 -11.00 9.39 13.03
C GLU A 164 -10.10 8.48 12.19
N GLY A 165 -10.66 7.87 11.15
CA GLY A 165 -9.89 7.01 10.26
C GLY A 165 -8.75 7.78 9.57
N ALA A 166 -9.03 8.97 9.04
CA ALA A 166 -8.04 9.84 8.42
C ALA A 166 -6.95 10.29 9.40
N ARG A 167 -7.27 10.52 10.68
CA ARG A 167 -6.26 10.80 11.72
C ARG A 167 -5.29 9.64 11.89
N TRP A 168 -5.79 8.41 11.98
CA TRP A 168 -4.95 7.23 12.12
C TRP A 168 -4.13 6.92 10.86
N LEU A 169 -4.73 7.07 9.68
CA LEU A 169 -4.00 7.01 8.41
C LEU A 169 -2.90 8.07 8.33
N SER A 170 -3.14 9.28 8.85
CA SER A 170 -2.11 10.33 8.92
C SER A 170 -0.93 9.95 9.81
N VAL A 171 -1.17 9.21 10.90
CA VAL A 171 -0.10 8.65 11.74
C VAL A 171 0.69 7.61 10.97
N ALA A 172 0.02 6.68 10.28
CA ALA A 172 0.68 5.65 9.47
C ALA A 172 1.48 6.25 8.31
N ALA A 173 0.92 7.23 7.59
CA ALA A 173 1.60 7.94 6.51
C ALA A 173 2.86 8.69 7.00
N GLN A 174 2.81 9.32 8.18
CA GLN A 174 4.00 9.90 8.83
C GLN A 174 5.05 8.83 9.21
N GLY A 175 4.61 7.61 9.45
CA GLY A 175 5.45 6.42 9.64
C GLY A 175 6.04 5.86 8.34
N GLY A 176 5.74 6.45 7.18
CA GLY A 176 6.22 6.01 5.87
C GLY A 176 5.36 4.92 5.23
N ASP A 177 4.11 4.75 5.65
CA ASP A 177 3.19 3.81 5.04
C ASP A 177 2.60 4.36 3.72
N PRO A 178 2.94 3.79 2.56
CA PRO A 178 2.45 4.27 1.29
C PRO A 178 0.98 3.89 1.03
N ILE A 179 0.46 2.83 1.67
CA ILE A 179 -0.96 2.45 1.62
C ILE A 179 -1.78 3.50 2.36
N ALA A 180 -1.35 3.90 3.55
CA ALA A 180 -2.02 4.94 4.31
C ALA A 180 -1.98 6.30 3.58
N THR A 181 -0.85 6.61 2.95
CA THR A 181 -0.69 7.82 2.12
C THR A 181 -1.63 7.82 0.91
N HIS A 182 -1.76 6.68 0.22
CA HIS A 182 -2.74 6.51 -0.86
C HIS A 182 -4.18 6.67 -0.36
N ASN A 183 -4.53 6.04 0.75
CA ASN A 183 -5.89 6.13 1.30
C ASN A 183 -6.24 7.58 1.67
N LEU A 184 -5.28 8.37 2.19
CA LEU A 184 -5.48 9.81 2.38
C LEU A 184 -5.70 10.56 1.06
N ALA A 185 -4.94 10.20 0.01
CA ALA A 185 -5.12 10.76 -1.32
C ALA A 185 -6.55 10.53 -1.85
N ASP A 186 -7.09 9.32 -1.68
CA ASP A 186 -8.47 8.97 -2.02
C ASP A 186 -9.50 9.81 -1.25
N LEU A 187 -9.28 10.02 0.06
CA LEU A 187 -10.16 10.85 0.87
C LEU A 187 -10.13 12.33 0.45
N TYR A 188 -8.95 12.88 0.13
CA TYR A 188 -8.83 14.23 -0.42
C TYR A 188 -9.48 14.34 -1.80
N ALA A 189 -9.26 13.36 -2.69
CA ALA A 189 -9.84 13.34 -4.03
C ALA A 189 -11.37 13.26 -4.00
N ALA A 190 -11.92 12.50 -3.05
CA ALA A 190 -13.36 12.39 -2.82
C ALA A 190 -13.95 13.62 -2.10
N GLY A 191 -13.12 14.47 -1.50
CA GLY A 191 -13.54 15.60 -0.66
C GLY A 191 -14.28 15.14 0.61
N THR A 192 -13.95 13.95 1.11
CA THR A 192 -14.55 13.38 2.33
C THR A 192 -13.84 13.86 3.60
N ILE A 193 -12.62 14.37 3.46
CA ILE A 193 -11.89 15.08 4.50
C ILE A 193 -11.38 16.42 3.97
N ASP A 194 -11.17 17.37 4.88
CA ASP A 194 -10.59 18.64 4.53
C ASP A 194 -9.11 18.48 4.16
N PRO A 195 -8.65 19.06 3.03
CA PRO A 195 -7.24 19.08 2.70
C PRO A 195 -6.46 19.98 3.67
N PRO A 196 -5.11 19.89 3.67
CA PRO A 196 -4.27 20.82 4.42
C PRO A 196 -4.61 22.29 4.14
N ASP A 197 -4.50 23.12 5.16
CA ASP A 197 -4.87 24.54 5.09
C ASP A 197 -4.22 25.25 3.88
N GLY A 198 -5.06 25.82 3.02
CA GLY A 198 -4.62 26.58 1.85
C GLY A 198 -4.27 25.74 0.62
N VAL A 199 -4.48 24.41 0.66
CA VAL A 199 -4.29 23.50 -0.47
C VAL A 199 -5.64 23.08 -1.05
N ALA A 200 -5.79 23.09 -2.37
CA ALA A 200 -7.00 22.57 -3.00
C ALA A 200 -7.06 21.04 -2.86
N ALA A 201 -8.24 20.47 -2.64
CA ALA A 201 -8.40 19.03 -2.41
C ALA A 201 -7.80 18.16 -3.53
N GLY A 202 -7.96 18.58 -4.80
CA GLY A 202 -7.36 17.87 -5.94
C GLY A 202 -5.82 17.93 -5.97
N ASP A 203 -5.23 19.01 -5.48
CA ASP A 203 -3.77 19.16 -5.39
C ASP A 203 -3.24 18.34 -4.21
N ALA A 204 -3.91 18.39 -3.05
CA ALA A 204 -3.56 17.55 -1.89
C ALA A 204 -3.62 16.06 -2.23
N ALA A 205 -4.63 15.63 -2.98
CA ALA A 205 -4.74 14.27 -3.48
C ALA A 205 -3.59 13.93 -4.44
N LEU A 206 -3.29 14.79 -5.41
CA LEU A 206 -2.20 14.55 -6.35
C LEU A 206 -0.84 14.41 -5.64
N GLU A 207 -0.55 15.29 -4.69
CA GLU A 207 0.68 15.24 -3.89
C GLU A 207 0.79 13.91 -3.13
N ALA A 208 -0.29 13.50 -2.46
CA ALA A 208 -0.31 12.23 -1.73
C ALA A 208 -0.19 11.00 -2.66
N TYR A 209 -0.81 11.00 -3.84
CA TYR A 209 -0.60 9.94 -4.83
C TYR A 209 0.85 9.91 -5.34
N LEU A 210 1.46 11.07 -5.59
CA LEU A 210 2.86 11.15 -6.01
C LEU A 210 3.81 10.61 -4.94
N ASP A 211 3.56 10.92 -3.67
CA ASP A 211 4.36 10.43 -2.55
C ASP A 211 4.25 8.90 -2.42
N ALA A 212 3.02 8.37 -2.40
CA ALA A 212 2.80 6.92 -2.37
C ALA A 212 3.37 6.19 -3.60
N ALA A 213 3.25 6.78 -4.80
CA ALA A 213 3.81 6.23 -6.04
C ALA A 213 5.34 6.27 -6.04
N ALA A 214 5.96 7.28 -5.42
CA ALA A 214 7.42 7.36 -5.28
C ALA A 214 7.99 6.28 -4.36
N ASP A 215 7.17 5.76 -3.46
CA ASP A 215 7.45 4.56 -2.66
C ASP A 215 6.93 3.27 -3.32
N CYS A 216 6.66 3.33 -4.63
CA CYS A 216 6.32 2.19 -5.48
C CYS A 216 5.01 1.48 -5.11
N TYR A 217 4.05 2.18 -4.53
CA TYR A 217 2.71 1.63 -4.32
C TYR A 217 1.94 1.53 -5.65
N ALA A 218 1.57 0.31 -6.03
CA ALA A 218 1.03 0.00 -7.35
C ALA A 218 -0.27 0.77 -7.66
N ASP A 219 -1.16 0.91 -6.69
CA ASP A 219 -2.46 1.56 -6.92
C ASP A 219 -2.29 3.07 -7.17
N SER A 220 -1.38 3.73 -6.44
CA SER A 220 -1.01 5.12 -6.72
C SER A 220 -0.30 5.27 -8.06
N LEU A 221 0.55 4.32 -8.45
CA LEU A 221 1.20 4.30 -9.76
C LEU A 221 0.16 4.26 -10.91
N GLU A 222 -0.90 3.46 -10.78
CA GLU A 222 -2.00 3.40 -11.76
C GLU A 222 -2.74 4.74 -11.87
N GLU A 223 -3.04 5.38 -10.73
CA GLU A 223 -3.71 6.68 -10.70
C GLU A 223 -2.85 7.77 -11.37
N ILE A 224 -1.53 7.77 -11.12
CA ILE A 224 -0.58 8.67 -11.80
C ILE A 224 -0.52 8.38 -13.31
N SER A 225 -0.45 7.10 -13.71
CA SER A 225 -0.47 6.69 -15.12
C SER A 225 -1.72 7.21 -15.84
N ASP A 226 -2.88 7.10 -15.21
CA ASP A 226 -4.15 7.55 -15.78
C ASP A 226 -4.24 9.08 -15.91
N ARG A 227 -3.71 9.83 -14.94
CA ARG A 227 -3.59 11.29 -15.01
C ARG A 227 -2.66 11.73 -16.14
N LEU A 228 -1.52 11.06 -16.30
CA LEU A 228 -0.59 11.28 -17.41
C LEU A 228 -1.21 10.92 -18.76
N LYS A 229 -2.07 9.90 -18.86
CA LYS A 229 -2.81 9.62 -20.10
C LYS A 229 -3.80 10.74 -20.41
N ARG A 230 -4.50 11.26 -19.41
CA ARG A 230 -5.57 12.26 -19.59
C ARG A 230 -5.05 13.70 -19.71
N GLY A 231 -3.86 13.99 -19.21
CA GLY A 231 -3.33 15.35 -19.09
C GLY A 231 -4.08 16.19 -18.03
N HIS A 232 -4.59 15.54 -16.98
CA HIS A 232 -5.38 16.18 -15.93
C HIS A 232 -4.55 16.30 -14.65
N SER A 233 -4.32 17.53 -14.20
CA SER A 233 -3.43 17.90 -13.08
C SER A 233 -1.94 17.54 -13.26
N LEU A 234 -1.62 16.59 -14.15
CA LEU A 234 -0.29 16.32 -14.69
C LEU A 234 -0.27 16.56 -16.22
N PRO A 235 0.86 17.01 -16.80
CA PRO A 235 1.02 17.08 -18.25
C PRO A 235 0.84 15.70 -18.90
N ARG A 236 0.23 15.66 -20.10
CA ARG A 236 0.04 14.39 -20.78
C ARG A 236 1.38 13.77 -21.16
N ASN A 237 1.65 12.55 -20.70
CA ASN A 237 2.87 11.81 -21.05
C ASN A 237 2.56 10.30 -21.19
N LEU A 238 2.45 9.83 -22.43
CA LEU A 238 2.09 8.43 -22.72
C LEU A 238 3.27 7.47 -22.58
N GLU A 239 4.50 7.96 -22.67
CA GLU A 239 5.69 7.14 -22.55
C GLU A 239 5.86 6.66 -21.10
N ILE A 240 5.83 7.61 -20.15
CA ILE A 240 5.89 7.32 -18.71
C ILE A 240 4.68 6.47 -18.30
N ALA A 241 3.47 6.88 -18.70
CA ALA A 241 2.26 6.11 -18.38
C ALA A 241 2.33 4.66 -18.88
N GLY A 242 2.78 4.46 -20.13
CA GLY A 242 2.93 3.12 -20.70
C GLY A 242 4.04 2.31 -20.03
N TRP A 243 5.07 2.96 -19.48
CA TRP A 243 6.09 2.28 -18.67
C TRP A 243 5.51 1.81 -17.34
N ILE A 244 4.77 2.67 -16.64
CA ILE A 244 4.12 2.35 -15.37
C ILE A 244 3.13 1.19 -15.55
N ASP A 245 2.23 1.29 -16.53
CA ASP A 245 1.23 0.26 -16.81
C ASP A 245 1.86 -1.13 -17.04
N ARG A 246 2.97 -1.18 -17.77
CA ARG A 246 3.67 -2.45 -18.03
C ARG A 246 4.24 -3.04 -16.75
N ASN A 247 4.88 -2.24 -15.91
CA ASN A 247 5.50 -2.74 -14.68
C ASN A 247 4.43 -3.20 -13.68
N VAL A 248 3.37 -2.40 -13.48
CA VAL A 248 2.25 -2.78 -12.61
C VAL A 248 1.56 -4.05 -13.13
N TRP A 249 1.39 -4.19 -14.44
CA TRP A 249 0.83 -5.41 -15.02
C TRP A 249 1.69 -6.65 -14.76
N ILE A 250 3.01 -6.57 -14.97
CA ILE A 250 3.96 -7.67 -14.68
C ILE A 250 3.95 -8.01 -13.19
N TYR A 251 3.83 -7.00 -12.33
CA TYR A 251 3.76 -7.23 -10.89
C TYR A 251 2.52 -8.04 -10.48
N ARG A 252 1.36 -7.72 -11.07
CA ARG A 252 0.09 -8.35 -10.73
C ARG A 252 -0.20 -9.68 -11.44
N ASN A 253 0.55 -10.09 -12.47
CA ASN A 253 0.26 -11.27 -13.31
C ASN A 253 1.49 -12.14 -13.60
#